data_AF-A0A1H1JZB3-F1
#
_entry.id   AF-A0A1H1JZB3-F1
#
_cell.length_a   1.000
_cell.length_b   1.000
_cell.length_c   1.000
_cell.angle_alpha   90.00
_cell.angle_beta   90.00
_cell.angle_gamma   90.00
#
_symmetry.space_group_name_H-M   'P 1'
#
loop_
_entity.id
_entity.type
_entity.pdbx_description
1 polymer ?
#
loop_
_entity_poly.entity_id
_entity_poly.type
_entity_poly.pdbx_seq_one_letter_code
_entity_poly.pdbx_strand_id
1 'polypeptide(L)'
;MNLPSLTEEQLAIFRWIHERFGDDVLLPSADDHLKMTDTDVWIRVVSQVVVVGKAEPAKRLKDTDIRAKLDYSFLCSISKAEAAKEIGKVLSEIKARYVPDLNPESSPKVVALIKNLAVLKAYKGGPSGFIRDVAALETSEQRWNYVAKHLSYIKNKGARDFLTTGFGLATDRIALDSRVMGVVSQIVPELPAKVPPAAYAAIEEFLVKGVCKPLKITPAHLDQLLFKYQPQILAELGSMAPARDLTSVSNEALLRQHGQILAELKRREVLRAENDPTGNYAKWLAAQKPFSPDCGDQS
;
A
#
# COMPACT_ATOMS: atom_id res chain seq x y z
N MET A 1 20.96 2.93 -16.42
CA MET A 1 19.58 2.92 -16.95
C MET A 1 19.21 4.36 -17.22
N ASN A 2 18.79 4.69 -18.44
CA ASN A 2 18.25 6.02 -18.72
C ASN A 2 16.83 6.06 -18.17
N LEU A 3 16.58 6.92 -17.19
CA LEU A 3 15.27 7.08 -16.60
C LEU A 3 14.44 8.05 -17.45
N PRO A 4 13.12 7.84 -17.56
CA PRO A 4 12.25 8.78 -18.26
C PRO A 4 12.21 10.11 -17.50
N SER A 5 11.63 11.13 -18.13
CA SER A 5 11.14 12.31 -17.40
C SER A 5 9.65 12.12 -17.11
N LEU A 6 9.22 12.52 -15.91
CA LEU A 6 7.80 12.47 -15.55
C LEU A 6 7.06 13.57 -16.33
N THR A 7 5.98 13.21 -17.02
CA THR A 7 5.10 14.20 -17.66
C THR A 7 4.17 14.85 -16.64
N GLU A 8 3.61 16.03 -16.97
CA GLU A 8 2.60 16.68 -16.11
C GLU A 8 1.35 15.81 -15.93
N GLU A 9 0.96 15.05 -16.96
CA GLU A 9 -0.15 14.10 -16.89
C GLU A 9 0.14 12.98 -15.89
N GLN A 10 1.34 12.39 -15.94
CA GLN A 10 1.76 11.35 -15.00
C GLN A 10 1.80 11.88 -13.55
N LEU A 11 2.31 13.10 -13.35
CA LEU A 11 2.30 13.74 -12.04
C LEU A 11 0.88 14.05 -11.54
N ALA A 12 -0.02 14.46 -12.42
CA ALA A 12 -1.42 14.69 -12.09
C ALA A 12 -2.11 13.41 -11.59
N ILE A 13 -1.78 12.24 -12.15
CA ILE A 13 -2.30 10.96 -11.66
C ILE A 13 -1.81 10.67 -10.24
N PHE A 14 -0.51 10.85 -9.95
CA PHE A 14 0.00 10.68 -8.59
C PHE A 14 -0.65 11.66 -7.60
N ARG A 15 -0.88 12.91 -8.02
CA ARG A 15 -1.59 13.90 -7.22
C ARG A 15 -3.01 13.45 -6.89
N TRP A 16 -3.76 12.99 -7.89
CA TRP A 16 -5.11 12.47 -7.69
C TRP A 16 -5.14 11.27 -6.74
N ILE A 17 -4.19 10.34 -6.85
CA ILE A 17 -4.06 9.21 -5.90
C ILE A 17 -3.87 9.74 -4.47
N HIS A 18 -2.96 10.71 -4.30
CA HIS A 18 -2.68 11.29 -2.99
C HIS A 18 -3.89 12.02 -2.41
N GLU A 19 -4.57 12.85 -3.20
CA GLU A 19 -5.78 13.58 -2.75
C GLU A 19 -6.92 12.63 -2.39
N ARG A 20 -7.05 11.50 -3.08
CA ARG A 20 -8.15 10.55 -2.87
C ARG A 20 -7.92 9.58 -1.71
N PHE A 21 -6.67 9.15 -1.50
CA PHE A 21 -6.35 8.06 -0.58
C PHE A 21 -5.32 8.41 0.50
N GLY A 22 -4.67 9.57 0.40
CA GLY A 22 -3.54 9.98 1.24
C GLY A 22 -3.90 10.22 2.71
N ASP A 23 -5.09 10.77 2.98
CA ASP A 23 -5.51 11.15 4.35
C ASP A 23 -5.57 9.95 5.32
N ASP A 24 -5.80 8.75 4.80
CA ASP A 24 -5.88 7.51 5.57
C ASP A 24 -4.51 6.85 5.82
N VAL A 25 -3.42 7.41 5.28
CA VAL A 25 -2.06 6.88 5.39
C VAL A 25 -1.36 7.53 6.58
N LEU A 26 -1.52 6.89 7.74
CA LEU A 26 -0.87 7.30 8.98
C LEU A 26 0.45 6.55 9.15
N LEU A 27 1.55 7.29 9.09
CA LEU A 27 2.85 6.80 9.53
C LEU A 27 3.00 7.01 11.04
N PRO A 28 3.64 6.08 11.77
CA PRO A 28 4.00 6.33 13.16
C PRO A 28 4.88 7.57 13.27
N SER A 29 4.73 8.32 14.38
CA SER A 29 5.69 9.36 14.71
C SER A 29 7.03 8.71 15.08
N ALA A 30 8.13 9.38 14.71
CA ALA A 30 9.47 8.95 15.12
C ALA A 30 9.60 8.83 16.65
N ASP A 31 8.80 9.58 17.42
CA ASP A 31 8.83 9.56 18.89
C ASP A 31 7.89 8.50 19.51
N ASP A 32 7.04 7.83 18.73
CA ASP A 32 6.08 6.87 19.28
C ASP A 32 6.78 5.69 19.97
N HIS A 33 8.01 5.36 19.54
CA HIS A 33 8.81 4.32 20.18
C HIS A 33 9.15 4.63 21.65
N LEU A 34 9.17 5.90 22.04
CA LEU A 34 9.44 6.32 23.43
C LEU A 34 8.29 5.97 24.38
N LYS A 35 7.10 5.74 23.84
CA LYS A 35 5.88 5.40 24.60
C LYS A 35 5.63 3.89 24.62
N MET A 36 6.41 3.11 23.87
CA MET A 36 6.22 1.68 23.74
C MET A 36 6.84 0.94 24.92
N THR A 37 6.17 -0.09 25.38
CA THR A 37 6.74 -1.07 26.31
C THR A 37 7.66 -2.03 25.57
N ASP A 38 8.48 -2.78 26.31
CA ASP A 38 9.29 -3.86 25.72
C ASP A 38 8.43 -4.90 25.01
N THR A 39 7.24 -5.21 25.54
CA THR A 39 6.27 -6.09 24.90
C THR A 39 5.75 -5.49 23.58
N ASP A 40 5.49 -4.19 23.51
CA ASP A 40 5.06 -3.55 22.25
C ASP A 40 6.12 -3.66 21.15
N VAL A 41 7.37 -3.36 21.48
CA VAL A 41 8.49 -3.49 20.55
C VAL A 41 8.68 -4.94 20.13
N TRP A 42 8.62 -5.87 21.09
CA TRP A 42 8.72 -7.31 20.83
C TRP A 42 7.62 -7.79 19.88
N ILE A 43 6.37 -7.38 20.08
CA ILE A 43 5.26 -7.74 19.19
C ILE A 43 5.51 -7.23 17.76
N ARG A 44 6.11 -6.05 17.58
CA ARG A 44 6.49 -5.55 16.25
C ARG A 44 7.58 -6.43 15.60
N VAL A 45 8.53 -6.96 16.39
CA VAL A 45 9.53 -7.93 15.89
C VAL A 45 8.84 -9.24 15.46
N VAL A 46 7.92 -9.75 16.28
CA VAL A 46 7.12 -10.95 15.95
C VAL A 46 6.34 -10.73 14.65
N SER A 47 5.69 -9.57 14.52
CA SER A 47 4.93 -9.16 13.32
C SER A 47 5.77 -9.33 12.05
N GLN A 48 6.98 -8.80 12.02
CA GLN A 48 7.85 -8.88 10.84
C GLN A 48 8.25 -10.31 10.47
N VAL A 49 8.45 -11.18 11.46
CA VAL A 49 8.75 -12.60 11.20
C VAL A 49 7.53 -13.33 10.64
N VAL A 50 6.31 -12.98 11.06
CA VAL A 50 5.09 -13.68 10.63
C VAL A 50 4.58 -13.24 9.25
N VAL A 51 4.81 -11.99 8.82
CA VAL A 51 4.21 -11.37 7.61
C VAL A 51 4.67 -11.97 6.27
N VAL A 52 5.66 -12.87 6.24
CA VAL A 52 6.19 -13.47 4.97
C VAL A 52 5.08 -14.06 4.08
N GLY A 53 4.63 -13.26 3.11
CA GLY A 53 3.63 -13.58 2.09
C GLY A 53 2.16 -13.35 2.46
N LYS A 54 1.81 -13.07 3.72
CA LYS A 54 0.42 -12.78 4.15
C LYS A 54 0.40 -11.85 5.36
N ALA A 55 -0.43 -10.82 5.32
CA ALA A 55 -0.56 -9.84 6.41
C ALA A 55 -1.57 -10.27 7.49
N GLU A 56 -2.49 -11.18 7.16
CA GLU A 56 -3.59 -11.61 8.04
C GLU A 56 -3.11 -12.18 9.39
N PRO A 57 -2.08 -13.04 9.47
CA PRO A 57 -1.59 -13.53 10.76
C PRO A 57 -1.10 -12.42 11.68
N ALA A 58 -0.43 -11.40 11.12
CA ALA A 58 0.06 -10.27 11.89
C ALA A 58 -1.07 -9.42 12.47
N LYS A 59 -2.21 -9.33 11.79
CA LYS A 59 -3.38 -8.60 12.30
C LYS A 59 -3.91 -9.19 13.62
N ARG A 60 -3.70 -10.48 13.87
CA ARG A 60 -4.11 -11.16 15.12
C ARG A 60 -3.18 -10.92 16.30
N LEU A 61 -1.98 -10.37 16.07
CA LEU A 61 -1.07 -9.99 17.16
C LEU A 61 -1.57 -8.80 17.99
N LYS A 62 -2.69 -8.18 17.62
CA LYS A 62 -3.38 -7.17 18.43
C LYS A 62 -4.35 -7.78 19.43
N ASP A 63 -4.73 -9.05 19.24
CA ASP A 63 -5.70 -9.73 20.09
C ASP A 63 -5.12 -9.88 21.51
N THR A 64 -5.88 -9.52 22.54
CA THR A 64 -5.36 -9.37 23.92
C THR A 64 -4.81 -10.69 24.47
N ASP A 65 -5.46 -11.81 24.17
CA ASP A 65 -5.03 -13.15 24.58
C ASP A 65 -3.73 -13.57 23.87
N ILE A 66 -3.59 -13.27 22.58
CA ILE A 66 -2.38 -13.51 21.80
C ILE A 66 -1.21 -12.68 22.33
N ARG A 67 -1.47 -11.40 22.64
CA ARG A 67 -0.47 -10.50 23.23
C ARG A 67 -0.01 -10.96 24.60
N ALA A 68 -0.92 -11.43 25.45
CA ALA A 68 -0.59 -11.93 26.77
C ALA A 68 0.33 -13.17 26.71
N LYS A 69 0.06 -14.11 25.78
CA LYS A 69 0.93 -15.28 25.54
C LYS A 69 2.31 -14.90 25.00
N LEU A 70 2.41 -13.76 24.31
CA LEU A 70 3.66 -13.21 23.76
C LEU A 70 4.26 -12.10 24.63
N ASP A 71 3.85 -11.95 25.89
CA ASP A 71 4.43 -10.95 26.77
C ASP A 71 5.94 -11.15 26.92
N TYR A 72 6.70 -10.08 26.71
CA TYR A 72 8.16 -10.15 26.67
C TYR A 72 8.77 -10.55 28.02
N SER A 73 8.23 -10.02 29.13
CA SER A 73 8.73 -10.29 30.47
C SER A 73 8.46 -11.75 30.87
N PHE A 74 7.25 -12.24 30.57
CA PHE A 74 6.87 -13.63 30.74
C PHE A 74 7.81 -14.56 29.97
N LEU A 75 8.00 -14.33 28.65
CA LEU A 75 8.87 -15.15 27.82
C LEU A 75 10.34 -15.13 28.28
N CYS A 76 10.80 -14.02 28.88
CA CYS A 76 12.14 -13.94 29.46
C CYS A 76 12.30 -14.70 30.79
N SER A 77 11.20 -14.95 31.50
CA SER A 77 11.18 -15.61 32.82
C SER A 77 11.19 -17.14 32.74
N ILE A 78 10.76 -17.71 31.61
CA ILE A 78 10.70 -19.15 31.37
C ILE A 78 11.95 -19.65 30.63
N SER A 79 12.13 -20.98 30.57
CA SER A 79 13.27 -21.55 29.85
C SER A 79 13.15 -21.32 28.34
N LYS A 80 14.30 -21.35 27.64
CA LYS A 80 14.34 -21.21 26.18
C LYS A 80 13.44 -22.23 25.46
N ALA A 81 13.36 -23.46 25.97
CA ALA A 81 12.54 -24.52 25.39
C ALA A 81 11.05 -24.26 25.58
N GLU A 82 10.64 -23.77 26.76
CA GLU A 82 9.25 -23.39 27.04
C GLU A 82 8.83 -22.17 26.21
N ALA A 83 9.68 -21.14 26.12
CA ALA A 83 9.43 -20.00 25.25
C ALA A 83 9.26 -20.41 23.79
N ALA A 84 10.05 -21.38 23.30
CA ALA A 84 9.92 -21.89 21.94
C ALA A 84 8.57 -22.58 21.72
N LYS A 85 8.12 -23.38 22.69
CA LYS A 85 6.80 -24.03 22.66
C LYS A 85 5.67 -23.02 22.67
N GLU A 86 5.73 -22.02 23.55
CA GLU A 86 4.67 -21.00 23.65
C GLU A 86 4.58 -20.16 22.38
N ILE A 87 5.70 -19.64 21.89
CA ILE A 87 5.75 -18.89 20.62
C ILE A 87 5.25 -19.77 19.47
N GLY A 88 5.69 -21.03 19.40
CA GLY A 88 5.24 -21.97 18.37
C GLY A 88 3.73 -22.19 18.38
N LYS A 89 3.15 -22.42 19.56
CA LYS A 89 1.70 -22.56 19.75
C LYS A 89 0.96 -21.31 19.26
N VAL A 90 1.40 -20.13 19.66
CA VAL A 90 0.80 -18.86 19.21
C VAL A 90 0.90 -18.70 17.70
N LEU A 91 2.06 -18.99 17.10
CA LEU A 91 2.24 -18.87 15.66
C LEU A 91 1.34 -19.84 14.87
N SER A 92 1.16 -21.08 15.34
CA SER A 92 0.19 -22.02 14.77
C SER A 92 -1.25 -21.51 14.94
N GLU A 93 -1.59 -21.01 16.14
CA GLU A 93 -2.92 -20.47 16.46
C GLU A 93 -3.33 -19.31 15.54
N ILE A 94 -2.41 -18.39 15.24
CA ILE A 94 -2.65 -17.28 14.29
C ILE A 94 -2.53 -17.70 12.82
N LYS A 95 -2.30 -18.99 12.55
CA LYS A 95 -2.12 -19.58 11.22
C LYS A 95 -0.96 -18.94 10.45
N ALA A 96 0.15 -18.68 11.14
CA ALA A 96 1.36 -18.17 10.52
C ALA A 96 1.89 -19.18 9.48
N ARG A 97 2.21 -18.68 8.27
CA ARG A 97 2.68 -19.53 7.19
C ARG A 97 3.99 -20.24 7.57
N TYR A 98 4.14 -21.49 7.12
CA TYR A 98 5.32 -22.35 7.35
C TYR A 98 5.57 -22.69 8.81
N VAL A 99 4.53 -22.60 9.65
CA VAL A 99 4.54 -23.13 11.01
C VAL A 99 3.64 -24.37 10.99
N PRO A 100 4.21 -25.58 11.19
CA PRO A 100 3.43 -26.80 11.19
C PRO A 100 2.57 -26.90 12.46
N ASP A 101 1.46 -27.62 12.39
CA ASP A 101 0.62 -27.90 13.57
C ASP A 101 1.32 -28.86 14.54
N LEU A 102 2.11 -29.80 14.00
CA LEU A 102 2.93 -30.71 14.77
C LEU A 102 4.34 -30.11 14.96
N ASN A 103 4.79 -29.98 16.21
CA ASN A 103 6.09 -29.44 16.59
C ASN A 103 6.38 -28.02 16.05
N PRO A 104 5.48 -27.04 16.26
CA PRO A 104 5.65 -25.67 15.74
C PRO A 104 6.93 -24.99 16.21
N GLU A 105 7.46 -25.39 17.37
CA GLU A 105 8.70 -24.86 17.97
C GLU A 105 9.94 -25.13 17.12
N SER A 106 9.89 -26.13 16.24
CA SER A 106 10.97 -26.47 15.31
C SER A 106 10.98 -25.60 14.04
N SER A 107 9.92 -24.80 13.82
CA SER A 107 9.81 -23.99 12.60
C SER A 107 10.91 -22.92 12.52
N PRO A 108 11.40 -22.59 11.31
CA PRO A 108 12.43 -21.56 11.14
C PRO A 108 12.04 -20.19 11.74
N LYS A 109 10.74 -19.88 11.78
CA LYS A 109 10.21 -18.65 12.38
C LYS A 109 10.37 -18.65 13.89
N VAL A 110 10.00 -19.74 14.57
CA VAL A 110 10.18 -19.84 16.02
C VAL A 110 11.66 -19.83 16.38
N VAL A 111 12.50 -20.57 15.64
CA VAL A 111 13.95 -20.56 15.84
C VAL A 111 14.52 -19.14 15.71
N ALA A 112 14.05 -18.37 14.73
CA ALA A 112 14.44 -16.97 14.59
C ALA A 112 13.95 -16.09 15.73
N LEU A 113 12.70 -16.24 16.17
CA LEU A 113 12.16 -15.46 17.29
C LEU A 113 12.87 -15.77 18.60
N ILE A 114 13.24 -17.02 18.85
CA ILE A 114 14.03 -17.38 20.02
C ILE A 114 15.43 -16.76 19.98
N LYS A 115 16.05 -16.69 18.81
CA LYS A 115 17.31 -15.94 18.63
C LYS A 115 17.12 -14.45 18.91
N ASN A 116 16.06 -13.85 18.38
CA ASN A 116 15.76 -12.43 18.57
C ASN A 116 15.46 -12.12 20.04
N LEU A 117 14.67 -12.96 20.72
CA LEU A 117 14.37 -12.85 22.15
C LEU A 117 15.67 -12.85 22.98
N ALA A 118 16.59 -13.77 22.67
CA ALA A 118 17.88 -13.85 23.35
C ALA A 118 18.75 -12.60 23.12
N VAL A 119 18.80 -12.09 21.87
CA VAL A 119 19.51 -10.84 21.53
C VAL A 119 18.94 -9.67 22.32
N LEU A 120 17.62 -9.50 22.30
CA LEU A 120 16.95 -8.39 22.98
C LEU A 120 17.06 -8.49 24.50
N LYS A 121 16.98 -9.70 25.07
CA LYS A 121 17.18 -9.94 26.51
C LYS A 121 18.58 -9.57 26.98
N ALA A 122 19.59 -9.81 26.15
CA ALA A 122 20.97 -9.41 26.45
C ALA A 122 21.24 -7.93 26.16
N TYR A 123 20.36 -7.25 25.43
CA TYR A 123 20.54 -5.85 25.05
C TYR A 123 20.28 -4.92 26.24
N LYS A 124 21.11 -3.90 26.41
CA LYS A 124 20.95 -2.94 27.51
C LYS A 124 19.61 -2.20 27.37
N GLY A 125 18.74 -2.36 28.38
CA GLY A 125 17.40 -1.77 28.35
C GLY A 125 16.40 -2.52 27.47
N GLY A 126 16.68 -3.77 27.11
CA GLY A 126 15.72 -4.65 26.43
C GLY A 126 15.36 -4.19 25.02
N PRO A 127 14.19 -4.63 24.51
CA PRO A 127 13.63 -4.20 23.23
C PRO A 127 13.56 -2.68 23.06
N SER A 128 13.12 -1.94 24.08
CA SER A 128 13.01 -0.48 24.02
C SER A 128 14.39 0.18 23.94
N GLY A 129 15.36 -0.34 24.68
CA GLY A 129 16.77 0.06 24.56
C GLY A 129 17.33 -0.16 23.15
N PHE A 130 17.06 -1.31 22.56
CA PHE A 130 17.47 -1.63 21.19
C PHE A 130 16.91 -0.62 20.17
N ILE A 131 15.62 -0.30 20.22
CA ILE A 131 15.01 0.64 19.27
C ILE A 131 15.48 2.08 19.49
N ARG A 132 15.71 2.49 20.74
CA ARG A 132 16.28 3.81 21.04
C ARG A 132 17.67 3.97 20.43
N ASP A 133 18.53 2.95 20.53
CA ASP A 133 19.86 2.99 19.92
C ASP A 133 19.77 3.00 18.39
N VAL A 134 18.81 2.27 17.81
CA VAL A 134 18.54 2.36 16.37
C VAL A 134 18.08 3.77 15.99
N ALA A 135 17.15 4.38 16.73
CA ALA A 135 16.66 5.72 16.45
C ALA A 135 17.77 6.78 16.50
N ALA A 136 18.77 6.59 17.38
CA ALA A 136 19.92 7.47 17.52
C ALA A 136 20.92 7.42 16.35
N LEU A 137 20.83 6.43 15.46
CA LEU A 137 21.68 6.37 14.26
C LEU A 137 21.30 7.49 13.29
N GLU A 138 22.31 8.01 12.59
CA GLU A 138 22.21 9.23 11.79
C GLU A 138 21.34 9.03 10.54
N THR A 139 21.56 7.93 9.82
CA THR A 139 20.88 7.69 8.55
C THR A 139 19.95 6.48 8.61
N SER A 140 18.85 6.51 7.86
CA SER A 140 17.97 5.35 7.72
C SER A 140 18.71 4.09 7.26
N GLU A 141 19.77 4.27 6.47
CA GLU A 141 20.61 3.15 6.03
C GLU A 141 21.34 2.46 7.18
N GLN A 142 21.97 3.25 8.05
CA GLN A 142 22.56 2.71 9.28
C GLN A 142 21.50 1.98 10.11
N ARG A 143 20.29 2.57 10.24
CA ARG A 143 19.18 2.00 11.01
C ARG A 143 18.76 0.62 10.50
N TRP A 144 18.43 0.47 9.22
CA TRP A 144 17.98 -0.84 8.72
C TRP A 144 19.11 -1.86 8.66
N ASN A 145 20.36 -1.45 8.39
CA ASN A 145 21.51 -2.35 8.41
C ASN A 145 21.74 -2.88 9.83
N TYR A 146 21.58 -2.01 10.84
CA TYR A 146 21.66 -2.40 12.24
C TYR A 146 20.58 -3.42 12.61
N VAL A 147 19.32 -3.17 12.24
CA VAL A 147 18.21 -4.12 12.47
C VAL A 147 18.47 -5.46 11.79
N ALA A 148 18.82 -5.45 10.50
CA ALA A 148 19.03 -6.68 9.72
C ALA A 148 20.23 -7.50 10.20
N LYS A 149 21.23 -6.84 10.79
CA LYS A 149 22.40 -7.50 11.40
C LYS A 149 22.03 -8.23 12.70
N HIS A 150 21.18 -7.63 13.54
CA HIS A 150 20.92 -8.15 14.89
C HIS A 150 19.67 -9.03 14.98
N LEU A 151 18.65 -8.80 14.14
CA LEU A 151 17.40 -9.55 14.19
C LEU A 151 17.34 -10.62 13.08
N SER A 152 17.35 -11.88 13.51
CA SER A 152 17.17 -13.04 12.65
C SER A 152 15.83 -12.99 11.91
N TYR A 153 15.85 -13.46 10.66
CA TYR A 153 14.70 -13.53 9.73
C TYR A 153 14.17 -12.17 9.24
N ILE A 154 14.69 -11.05 9.76
CA ILE A 154 14.39 -9.70 9.28
C ILE A 154 15.55 -9.25 8.38
N LYS A 155 15.38 -9.39 7.06
CA LYS A 155 16.39 -8.98 6.05
C LYS A 155 16.18 -7.52 5.63
N ASN A 156 17.03 -6.98 4.75
CA ASN A 156 16.99 -5.57 4.32
C ASN A 156 15.58 -5.04 4.02
N LYS A 157 14.77 -5.76 3.23
CA LYS A 157 13.39 -5.36 2.94
C LYS A 157 12.53 -5.30 4.21
N GLY A 158 12.55 -6.35 5.02
CA GLY A 158 11.79 -6.42 6.27
C GLY A 158 12.27 -5.41 7.32
N ALA A 159 13.57 -5.11 7.36
CA ALA A 159 14.13 -4.11 8.26
C ALA A 159 13.69 -2.70 7.90
N ARG A 160 13.61 -2.37 6.60
CA ARG A 160 13.03 -1.11 6.13
C ARG A 160 11.57 -1.00 6.52
N ASP A 161 10.75 -1.99 6.16
CA ASP A 161 9.33 -2.04 6.51
C ASP A 161 9.12 -1.93 8.03
N PHE A 162 9.89 -2.69 8.82
CA PHE A 162 9.90 -2.63 10.28
C PHE A 162 10.13 -1.22 10.81
N LEU A 163 11.09 -0.48 10.26
CA LEU A 163 11.41 0.86 10.72
C LEU A 163 10.41 1.91 10.24
N THR A 164 9.92 1.77 9.01
CA THR A 164 8.94 2.68 8.41
C THR A 164 7.56 2.53 9.08
N THR A 165 6.96 1.34 9.00
CA THR A 165 5.59 1.10 9.51
C THR A 165 5.56 0.77 11.00
N GLY A 166 6.68 0.27 11.53
CA GLY A 166 6.79 -0.07 12.94
C GLY A 166 7.13 1.13 13.83
N PHE A 167 7.94 2.07 13.37
CA PHE A 167 8.48 3.11 14.28
C PHE A 167 8.60 4.50 13.68
N GLY A 168 8.29 4.70 12.39
CA GLY A 168 8.50 6.01 11.75
C GLY A 168 9.98 6.42 11.67
N LEU A 169 10.91 5.46 11.74
CA LEU A 169 12.35 5.71 11.82
C LEU A 169 13.07 5.64 10.46
N ALA A 170 12.37 5.26 9.39
CA ALA A 170 12.91 5.21 8.03
C ALA A 170 11.88 5.78 7.03
N THR A 171 11.66 7.09 7.10
CA THR A 171 10.60 7.77 6.32
C THR A 171 11.07 8.37 4.99
N ASP A 172 12.38 8.41 4.76
CA ASP A 172 13.05 9.01 3.61
C ASP A 172 13.26 8.04 2.43
N ARG A 173 12.69 6.84 2.47
CA ARG A 173 12.85 5.78 1.45
C ARG A 173 11.52 5.20 0.97
N ILE A 174 11.56 4.56 -0.19
CA ILE A 174 10.44 3.84 -0.80
C ILE A 174 10.81 2.36 -0.85
N ALA A 175 9.95 1.47 -0.38
CA ALA A 175 10.12 0.04 -0.61
C ALA A 175 9.57 -0.28 -2.01
N LEU A 176 10.44 -0.23 -3.03
CA LEU A 176 10.11 -0.55 -4.43
C LEU A 176 9.74 -2.03 -4.67
N ASP A 177 8.72 -2.53 -3.98
CA ASP A 177 8.21 -3.88 -4.13
C ASP A 177 7.22 -4.00 -5.29
N SER A 178 6.91 -5.23 -5.69
CA SER A 178 6.12 -5.50 -6.89
C SER A 178 4.70 -4.92 -6.86
N ARG A 179 4.13 -4.62 -5.68
CA ARG A 179 2.80 -3.98 -5.58
C ARG A 179 2.92 -2.49 -5.81
N VAL A 180 3.85 -1.84 -5.11
CA VAL A 180 4.15 -0.41 -5.30
C VAL A 180 4.52 -0.15 -6.76
N MET A 181 5.46 -0.95 -7.28
CA MET A 181 5.91 -0.83 -8.66
C MET A 181 4.87 -1.28 -9.68
N GLY A 182 3.94 -2.15 -9.29
CA GLY A 182 2.79 -2.52 -10.12
C GLY A 182 1.85 -1.33 -10.38
N VAL A 183 1.71 -0.39 -9.43
CA VAL A 183 0.99 0.87 -9.66
C VAL A 183 1.85 1.84 -10.45
N VAL A 184 3.11 2.05 -10.03
CA VAL A 184 4.03 2.99 -10.69
C VAL A 184 4.19 2.67 -12.17
N SER A 185 4.32 1.40 -12.56
CA SER A 185 4.50 1.01 -13.96
C SER A 185 3.24 1.15 -14.81
N GLN A 186 2.06 1.35 -14.21
CA GLN A 186 0.85 1.71 -14.97
C GLN A 186 0.83 3.20 -15.30
N ILE A 187 1.42 4.03 -14.42
CA ILE A 187 1.49 5.49 -14.59
C ILE A 187 2.69 5.86 -15.45
N VAL A 188 3.83 5.20 -15.24
CA VAL A 188 5.09 5.41 -15.95
C VAL A 188 5.52 4.08 -16.59
N PRO A 189 4.97 3.73 -17.77
CA PRO A 189 5.17 2.43 -18.43
C PRO A 189 6.63 2.06 -18.73
N GLU A 190 7.52 3.06 -18.79
CA GLU A 190 8.95 2.87 -19.00
C GLU A 190 9.66 2.29 -17.77
N LEU A 191 9.06 2.37 -16.58
CA LEU A 191 9.61 1.79 -15.36
C LEU A 191 9.22 0.31 -15.21
N PRO A 192 10.16 -0.55 -14.77
CA PRO A 192 9.88 -1.97 -14.63
C PRO A 192 8.98 -2.25 -13.42
N ALA A 193 7.97 -3.10 -13.60
CA ALA A 193 7.14 -3.59 -12.49
C ALA A 193 7.94 -4.39 -11.43
N LYS A 194 9.10 -4.95 -11.81
CA LYS A 194 10.06 -5.59 -10.91
C LYS A 194 11.41 -4.92 -11.04
N VAL A 195 11.84 -4.23 -9.99
CA VAL A 195 13.07 -3.43 -10.01
C VAL A 195 14.31 -4.31 -9.86
N PRO A 196 15.25 -4.27 -10.82
CA PRO A 196 16.55 -4.90 -10.68
C PRO A 196 17.39 -4.25 -9.56
N PRO A 197 18.22 -4.99 -8.81
CA PRO A 197 19.06 -4.42 -7.76
C PRO A 197 19.93 -3.24 -8.23
N ALA A 198 20.50 -3.33 -9.44
CA ALA A 198 21.35 -2.30 -10.02
C ALA A 198 20.61 -0.99 -10.37
N ALA A 199 19.27 -1.02 -10.49
CA ALA A 199 18.45 0.15 -10.83
C ALA A 199 17.72 0.75 -9.62
N TYR A 200 17.79 0.09 -8.45
CA TYR A 200 16.97 0.44 -7.29
C TYR A 200 17.15 1.89 -6.84
N ALA A 201 18.39 2.30 -6.59
CA ALA A 201 18.69 3.65 -6.10
C ALA A 201 18.25 4.74 -7.10
N ALA A 202 18.46 4.50 -8.39
CA ALA A 202 18.10 5.45 -9.43
C ALA A 202 16.58 5.62 -9.56
N ILE A 203 15.81 4.52 -9.51
CA ILE A 203 14.34 4.58 -9.55
C ILE A 203 13.77 5.21 -8.27
N GLU A 204 14.32 4.88 -7.11
CA GLU A 204 13.92 5.51 -5.85
C GLU A 204 14.14 7.03 -5.92
N GLU A 205 15.33 7.46 -6.33
CA GLU A 205 15.66 8.89 -6.46
C GLU A 205 14.76 9.60 -7.49
N PHE A 206 14.45 8.93 -8.60
CA PHE A 206 13.50 9.43 -9.61
C PHE A 206 12.12 9.69 -9.00
N LEU A 207 11.55 8.73 -8.28
CA LEU A 207 10.23 8.90 -7.64
C LEU A 207 10.27 9.95 -6.53
N VAL A 208 11.34 9.99 -5.73
CA VAL A 208 11.49 11.00 -4.67
C VAL A 208 11.53 12.41 -5.27
N LYS A 209 12.32 12.62 -6.32
CA LYS A 209 12.47 13.94 -6.95
C LYS A 209 11.26 14.33 -7.80
N GLY A 210 10.74 13.40 -8.59
CA GLY A 210 9.67 13.64 -9.55
C GLY A 210 8.26 13.58 -8.97
N VAL A 211 8.04 12.84 -7.88
CA VAL A 211 6.71 12.64 -7.28
C VAL A 211 6.65 13.18 -5.86
N CYS A 212 7.48 12.68 -4.94
CA CYS A 212 7.35 13.02 -3.52
C CYS A 212 7.56 14.51 -3.25
N LYS A 213 8.61 15.12 -3.83
CA LYS A 213 8.92 16.55 -3.66
C LYS A 213 7.80 17.46 -4.19
N PRO A 214 7.32 17.33 -5.45
CA PRO A 214 6.20 18.15 -5.94
C PRO A 214 4.92 17.99 -5.14
N LEU A 215 4.62 16.78 -4.65
CA LEU A 215 3.43 16.51 -3.83
C LEU A 215 3.60 16.87 -2.35
N LYS A 216 4.82 17.26 -1.92
CA LYS A 216 5.16 17.56 -0.52
C LYS A 216 4.87 16.40 0.44
N ILE A 217 5.05 15.17 -0.01
CA ILE A 217 4.89 13.95 0.80
C ILE A 217 6.23 13.29 1.06
N THR A 218 6.30 12.50 2.13
CA THR A 218 7.49 11.70 2.40
C THR A 218 7.53 10.48 1.48
N PRO A 219 8.73 9.96 1.16
CA PRO A 219 8.88 8.71 0.42
C PRO A 219 8.13 7.53 1.06
N ALA A 220 8.16 7.40 2.39
CA ALA A 220 7.40 6.38 3.10
C ALA A 220 5.87 6.58 2.99
N HIS A 221 5.39 7.81 2.92
CA HIS A 221 3.96 8.07 2.73
C HIS A 221 3.52 7.57 1.35
N LEU A 222 4.28 7.92 0.30
CA LEU A 222 4.02 7.40 -1.05
C LEU A 222 4.04 5.87 -1.09
N ASP A 223 5.04 5.24 -0.46
CA ASP A 223 5.15 3.79 -0.35
C ASP A 223 3.88 3.14 0.24
N GLN A 224 3.47 3.61 1.42
CA GLN A 224 2.32 3.06 2.13
C GLN A 224 1.00 3.35 1.42
N LEU A 225 0.87 4.52 0.81
CA LEU A 225 -0.27 4.90 -0.03
C LEU A 225 -0.46 3.92 -1.18
N LEU A 226 0.59 3.74 -1.98
CA LEU A 226 0.54 2.87 -3.15
C LEU A 226 0.36 1.41 -2.76
N PHE A 227 0.98 0.97 -1.65
CA PHE A 227 0.84 -0.39 -1.15
C PHE A 227 -0.56 -0.70 -0.64
N LYS A 228 -1.11 0.17 0.22
CA LYS A 228 -2.38 -0.06 0.92
C LYS A 228 -3.56 -0.05 -0.04
N TYR A 229 -3.55 0.87 -1.00
CA TYR A 229 -4.64 1.08 -1.95
C TYR A 229 -4.37 0.48 -3.33
N GLN A 230 -3.36 -0.39 -3.48
CA GLN A 230 -2.98 -0.96 -4.77
C GLN A 230 -4.17 -1.53 -5.56
N PRO A 231 -5.04 -2.38 -5.01
CA PRO A 231 -6.18 -2.92 -5.77
C PRO A 231 -7.15 -1.84 -6.25
N GLN A 232 -7.45 -0.86 -5.40
CA GLN A 232 -8.38 0.24 -5.70
C GLN A 232 -7.81 1.16 -6.77
N ILE A 233 -6.54 1.57 -6.62
CA ILE A 233 -5.84 2.41 -7.58
C ILE A 233 -5.81 1.72 -8.95
N LEU A 234 -5.43 0.44 -9.02
CA LEU A 234 -5.38 -0.28 -10.29
C LEU A 234 -6.75 -0.43 -10.94
N ALA A 235 -7.80 -0.70 -10.15
CA ALA A 235 -9.16 -0.78 -10.67
C ALA A 235 -9.62 0.58 -11.24
N GLU A 236 -9.33 1.67 -10.53
CA GLU A 236 -9.70 3.00 -10.97
C GLU A 236 -8.88 3.45 -12.18
N LEU A 237 -7.57 3.24 -12.22
CA LEU A 237 -6.73 3.51 -13.40
C LEU A 237 -7.20 2.71 -14.63
N GLY A 238 -7.60 1.45 -14.44
CA GLY A 238 -8.19 0.65 -15.52
C GLY A 238 -9.56 1.17 -15.99
N SER A 239 -10.32 1.82 -15.11
CA SER A 239 -11.59 2.47 -15.43
C SER A 239 -11.42 3.87 -16.03
N MET A 240 -10.30 4.54 -15.73
CA MET A 240 -9.84 5.77 -16.38
C MET A 240 -9.29 5.50 -17.79
N ALA A 241 -9.74 4.42 -18.44
CA ALA A 241 -9.45 4.12 -19.84
C ALA A 241 -9.46 5.44 -20.61
N PRO A 242 -8.40 5.73 -21.40
CA PRO A 242 -8.26 7.02 -22.04
C PRO A 242 -9.60 7.30 -22.72
N ALA A 243 -10.16 8.48 -22.44
CA ALA A 243 -11.38 8.92 -23.09
C ALA A 243 -11.22 8.52 -24.54
N ARG A 244 -12.06 7.57 -25.02
CA ARG A 244 -11.97 7.06 -26.39
C ARG A 244 -11.73 8.28 -27.25
N ASP A 245 -10.72 8.27 -28.10
CA ASP A 245 -10.47 9.43 -28.95
C ASP A 245 -11.72 9.66 -29.81
N LEU A 246 -12.60 10.55 -29.34
CA LEU A 246 -13.90 10.80 -29.93
C LEU A 246 -13.72 11.58 -31.23
N THR A 247 -12.51 12.11 -31.51
CA THR A 247 -12.20 12.77 -32.78
C THR A 247 -12.17 11.79 -33.96
N SER A 248 -11.96 10.50 -33.68
CA SER A 248 -12.02 9.41 -34.66
C SER A 248 -13.44 8.86 -34.90
N VAL A 249 -14.42 9.29 -34.09
CA VAL A 249 -15.80 8.80 -34.13
C VAL A 249 -16.67 9.83 -34.83
N SER A 250 -17.50 9.41 -35.80
CA SER A 250 -18.41 10.35 -36.47
C SER A 250 -19.40 10.97 -35.49
N ASN A 251 -19.82 12.21 -35.75
CA ASN A 251 -20.84 12.91 -34.95
C ASN A 251 -22.11 12.04 -34.78
N GLU A 252 -22.53 11.33 -35.82
CA GLU A 252 -23.70 10.44 -35.80
C GLU A 252 -23.52 9.26 -34.84
N ALA A 253 -22.33 8.64 -34.83
CA ALA A 253 -22.02 7.56 -33.92
C ALA A 253 -21.95 8.04 -32.47
N LEU A 254 -21.38 9.23 -32.23
CA LEU A 254 -21.36 9.86 -30.91
C LEU A 254 -22.77 10.16 -30.39
N LEU A 255 -23.62 10.75 -31.24
CA LEU A 255 -25.01 11.05 -30.88
C LEU A 255 -25.82 9.79 -30.61
N ARG A 256 -25.61 8.72 -31.40
CA ARG A 256 -26.25 7.42 -31.17
C ARG A 256 -25.82 6.81 -29.84
N GLN A 257 -24.53 6.81 -29.54
CA GLN A 257 -23.99 6.28 -28.30
C GLN A 257 -24.47 7.10 -27.09
N HIS A 258 -24.49 8.42 -27.20
CA HIS A 258 -25.04 9.31 -26.19
C HIS A 258 -26.52 9.02 -25.91
N GLY A 259 -27.35 8.84 -26.95
CA GLY A 259 -28.75 8.47 -26.80
C GLY A 259 -28.95 7.13 -26.08
N GLN A 260 -28.12 6.12 -26.37
CA GLN A 260 -28.15 4.82 -25.68
C GLN A 260 -27.79 4.96 -24.20
N ILE A 261 -26.77 5.77 -23.87
CA ILE A 261 -26.37 6.04 -22.49
C ILE A 261 -27.50 6.72 -21.73
N LEU A 262 -28.11 7.77 -22.30
CA LEU A 262 -29.24 8.46 -21.66
C LEU A 262 -30.44 7.53 -21.43
N ALA A 263 -30.77 6.68 -22.41
CA ALA A 263 -31.84 5.69 -22.28
C ALA A 263 -31.57 4.70 -21.14
N GLU A 264 -30.33 4.23 -21.01
CA GLU A 264 -29.91 3.31 -19.96
C GLU A 264 -29.91 3.97 -18.57
N LEU A 265 -29.41 5.21 -18.46
CA LEU A 265 -29.44 5.98 -17.22
C LEU A 265 -30.87 6.26 -16.76
N LYS A 266 -31.78 6.56 -17.70
CA LYS A 266 -33.20 6.71 -17.44
C LYS A 266 -33.83 5.39 -16.97
N ARG A 267 -33.50 4.26 -17.62
CA ARG A 267 -33.96 2.92 -17.22
C ARG A 267 -33.53 2.54 -15.80
N ARG A 268 -32.36 3.02 -15.36
CA ARG A 268 -31.82 2.79 -14.01
C ARG A 268 -32.28 3.83 -12.97
N GLU A 269 -33.16 4.76 -13.34
CA GLU A 269 -33.62 5.85 -12.46
C GLU A 269 -32.49 6.75 -11.92
N VAL A 270 -31.36 6.83 -12.64
CA VAL A 270 -30.20 7.64 -12.26
C VAL A 270 -30.28 9.05 -12.85
N LEU A 271 -31.01 9.23 -13.95
CA LEU A 271 -31.16 10.52 -14.63
C LEU A 271 -32.11 11.45 -13.85
N ARG A 272 -31.56 12.36 -13.05
CA ARG A 272 -32.32 13.41 -12.34
C ARG A 272 -32.46 14.66 -13.19
N ALA A 273 -33.55 15.42 -13.04
CA ALA A 273 -33.80 16.67 -13.77
C ALA A 273 -32.68 17.73 -13.57
N GLU A 274 -31.99 17.67 -12.44
CA GLU A 274 -30.88 18.55 -12.07
C GLU A 274 -29.56 18.22 -12.80
N ASN A 275 -29.45 17.01 -13.36
CA ASN A 275 -28.29 16.48 -14.07
C ASN A 275 -28.60 16.16 -15.54
N ASP A 276 -29.60 16.84 -16.12
CA ASP A 276 -29.93 16.75 -17.54
C ASP A 276 -29.18 17.86 -18.32
N PRO A 277 -27.96 17.62 -18.83
CA PRO A 277 -27.24 18.60 -19.65
C PRO A 277 -27.96 18.90 -20.98
N THR A 278 -29.01 18.14 -21.30
CA THR A 278 -29.77 18.24 -22.55
C THR A 278 -31.14 18.88 -22.40
N GLY A 279 -31.34 19.78 -21.43
CA GLY A 279 -32.59 20.54 -21.22
C GLY A 279 -33.21 21.24 -22.45
N ASN A 280 -32.64 21.11 -23.65
CA ASN A 280 -33.26 21.43 -24.93
C ASN A 280 -32.94 20.49 -26.13
N TYR A 281 -32.29 19.34 -25.96
CA TYR A 281 -31.88 18.53 -27.14
C TYR A 281 -33.05 17.77 -27.79
N ALA A 282 -34.02 17.31 -26.99
CA ALA A 282 -35.27 16.73 -27.52
C ALA A 282 -36.09 17.77 -28.32
N LYS A 283 -36.05 19.05 -27.92
CA LYS A 283 -36.68 20.15 -28.66
C LYS A 283 -35.93 20.46 -29.96
N TRP A 284 -34.60 20.41 -29.96
CA TRP A 284 -33.80 20.59 -31.16
C TRP A 284 -34.00 19.46 -32.18
N LEU A 285 -34.06 18.19 -31.74
CA LEU A 285 -34.40 17.04 -32.58
C LEU A 285 -35.83 17.10 -33.14
N ALA A 286 -36.80 17.59 -32.35
CA ALA A 286 -38.16 17.80 -32.82
C ALA A 286 -38.26 18.92 -33.87
N ALA A 287 -37.41 19.95 -33.78
CA ALA A 287 -37.32 21.04 -34.74
C ALA A 287 -36.62 20.66 -36.07
N GLN A 288 -35.93 19.51 -36.11
CA GLN A 288 -35.22 19.01 -37.30
C GLN A 288 -36.08 18.09 -38.19
N LYS A 289 -37.33 17.77 -37.82
CA LYS A 289 -38.22 17.06 -38.74
C LYS A 289 -38.55 17.97 -39.93
N PRO A 290 -38.25 17.58 -41.17
CA PRO A 290 -38.61 18.38 -42.33
C PRO A 290 -40.13 18.49 -42.40
N PHE A 291 -40.60 19.71 -42.58
CA PHE A 291 -41.99 20.05 -42.86
C PHE A 291 -42.40 19.33 -44.14
N SER A 292 -43.20 18.26 -44.04
CA SER A 292 -43.94 17.74 -45.20
C SER A 292 -45.14 18.66 -45.40
N PRO A 293 -45.23 19.44 -46.48
CA PRO A 293 -46.45 20.14 -46.79
C PRO A 293 -47.47 19.09 -47.22
N ASP A 294 -48.63 19.08 -46.55
CA ASP A 294 -49.82 18.39 -47.01
C ASP A 294 -50.10 18.80 -48.47
N CYS A 295 -50.08 17.82 -49.37
CA CYS A 295 -50.74 17.94 -50.67
C CYS A 295 -52.24 18.00 -50.40
N GLY A 296 -52.75 19.23 -50.30
CA GLY A 296 -54.17 19.51 -50.31
C GLY A 296 -54.80 19.11 -51.65
N ASP A 297 -55.94 18.45 -51.50
CA ASP A 297 -57.07 18.30 -52.42
C ASP A 297 -56.97 19.00 -53.77
N GLN A 298 -57.11 18.22 -54.84
CA GLN A 298 -57.83 18.65 -56.03
C GLN A 298 -58.96 17.67 -56.31
N SER A 299 -60.15 18.26 -56.30
CA SER A 299 -61.48 17.81 -56.72
C SER A 299 -61.54 16.92 -57.97
#